data_AF-A0A7K8KK73-F1
#
_entry.id   AF-A0A7K8KK73-F1
#
_cell.length_a   1.000
_cell.length_b   1.000
_cell.length_c   1.000
_cell.angle_alpha   90.00
_cell.angle_beta   90.00
_cell.angle_gamma   90.00
#
_symmetry.space_group_name_H-M   'P 1'
#
loop_
_entity.id
_entity.type
_entity.pdbx_description
1 polymer ?
#
loop_
_entity_poly.entity_id
_entity_poly.type
_entity_poly.pdbx_seq_one_letter_code
_entity_poly.pdbx_strand_id
1 'polypeptide(L)'
;QADNSWRKERILHVPLCREDCEQWWEDCSDALTCKFNWHRGWDWSSGTNRCPQGAMCQKFRYVFPTPAALCEGVWSQSYRYTPHRRGSGRCIQMWFDPAQGNPNVAVARYYA
;
A
#
# COMPACT_ATOMS: atom_id res chain seq x y z
N GLN A 1 8.05 -13.17 -8.76
CA GLN A 1 6.95 -13.74 -9.57
C GLN A 1 5.73 -13.92 -8.69
N ALA A 2 4.54 -13.65 -9.22
CA ALA A 2 3.28 -14.08 -8.63
C ALA A 2 2.57 -14.82 -9.74
N ASP A 3 2.81 -16.13 -9.84
CA ASP A 3 2.16 -16.94 -10.87
C ASP A 3 0.88 -17.53 -10.27
N ASN A 4 -0.20 -16.76 -10.32
CA ASN A 4 -1.51 -17.12 -9.76
C ASN A 4 -2.60 -16.97 -10.83
N SER A 5 -3.79 -17.51 -10.56
CA SER A 5 -4.93 -17.60 -11.49
C SER A 5 -5.38 -16.29 -12.16
N TRP A 6 -5.01 -15.13 -11.62
CA TRP A 6 -5.47 -13.82 -12.07
C TRP A 6 -4.35 -12.84 -12.45
N ARG A 7 -3.07 -13.20 -12.26
CA ARG A 7 -1.93 -12.33 -12.58
C ARG A 7 -0.64 -13.15 -12.68
N LYS A 8 0.23 -12.80 -13.65
CA LYS A 8 1.56 -13.42 -13.86
C LYS A 8 2.71 -12.68 -13.15
N GLU A 9 2.58 -11.36 -13.00
CA GLU A 9 3.64 -10.49 -12.50
C GLU A 9 3.15 -9.56 -11.39
N ARG A 10 4.07 -9.09 -10.56
CA ARG A 10 3.76 -8.44 -9.30
C ARG A 10 4.84 -7.42 -8.97
N ILE A 11 4.43 -6.22 -8.55
CA ILE A 11 5.36 -5.31 -7.89
C ILE A 11 5.68 -5.82 -6.48
N LEU A 12 6.94 -5.66 -6.09
CA LEU A 12 7.46 -5.93 -4.75
C LEU A 12 8.35 -4.78 -4.35
N HIS A 13 8.23 -4.34 -3.11
CA HIS A 13 9.09 -3.34 -2.48
C HIS A 13 9.23 -2.03 -3.26
N VAL A 14 8.16 -1.56 -3.91
CA VAL A 14 8.16 -0.24 -4.55
C VAL A 14 8.45 0.81 -3.48
N PRO A 15 9.52 1.63 -3.64
CA PRO A 15 9.97 2.55 -2.60
C PRO A 15 9.00 3.73 -2.49
N LEU A 16 7.99 3.63 -1.63
CA LEU A 16 6.96 4.66 -1.49
C LEU A 16 7.54 5.87 -0.74
N CYS A 17 7.27 7.07 -1.23
CA CYS A 17 7.70 8.28 -0.55
C CYS A 17 7.06 8.41 0.82
N ARG A 18 7.82 9.00 1.75
CA ARG A 18 7.43 9.18 3.15
C ARG A 18 6.05 9.82 3.28
N GLU A 19 5.85 10.97 2.63
CA GLU A 19 4.62 11.76 2.75
C GLU A 19 3.40 11.02 2.19
N ASP A 20 3.55 10.27 1.09
CA ASP A 20 2.46 9.47 0.52
C ASP A 20 1.97 8.40 1.49
N CYS A 21 2.90 7.72 2.18
CA CYS A 21 2.55 6.68 3.14
C CYS A 21 1.99 7.26 4.45
N GLU A 22 2.61 8.31 4.97
CA GLU A 22 2.17 8.97 6.21
C GLU A 22 0.77 9.58 6.05
N GLN A 23 0.53 10.32 4.97
CA GLN A 23 -0.78 10.94 4.72
C GLN A 23 -1.86 9.88 4.50
N TRP A 24 -1.58 8.82 3.73
CA TRP A 24 -2.54 7.73 3.54
C TRP A 24 -2.94 7.09 4.89
N TRP A 25 -1.97 6.86 5.77
CA TRP A 25 -2.24 6.31 7.09
C TRP A 25 -3.05 7.26 7.97
N GLU A 26 -2.70 8.55 7.99
CA GLU A 26 -3.39 9.57 8.78
C GLU A 26 -4.85 9.72 8.36
N ASP A 27 -5.10 9.87 7.05
CA ASP A 27 -6.44 10.01 6.48
C ASP A 27 -7.33 8.78 6.78
N CYS A 28 -6.74 7.59 6.90
CA CYS A 28 -7.46 6.35 7.19
C CYS A 28 -7.54 6.03 8.69
N SER A 29 -6.86 6.74 9.58
CA SER A 29 -6.61 6.33 10.97
C SER A 29 -7.87 6.00 11.79
N ASP A 30 -8.98 6.69 11.50
CA ASP A 30 -10.29 6.48 12.13
C ASP A 30 -11.26 5.58 11.35
N ALA A 31 -10.91 5.19 10.12
CA ALA A 31 -11.69 4.22 9.36
C ALA A 31 -11.63 2.84 10.03
N LEU A 32 -12.45 1.90 9.56
CA LEU A 32 -12.52 0.54 10.08
C LEU A 32 -11.98 -0.48 9.08
N THR A 33 -11.28 -1.49 9.58
CA THR A 33 -10.95 -2.70 8.84
C THR A 33 -10.89 -3.89 9.79
N CYS A 34 -10.99 -5.10 9.25
CA CYS A 34 -10.90 -6.34 10.01
C CYS A 34 -9.63 -7.14 9.70
N LYS A 35 -8.76 -6.64 8.81
CA LYS A 35 -7.59 -7.39 8.34
C LYS A 35 -6.40 -6.48 8.05
N PHE A 36 -5.21 -6.97 8.44
CA PHE A 36 -3.92 -6.36 8.12
C PHE A 36 -3.46 -6.61 6.67
N ASN A 37 -3.84 -7.73 6.06
CA ASN A 37 -3.45 -8.07 4.70
C ASN A 37 -4.70 -8.23 3.82
N TRP A 38 -4.84 -7.34 2.84
CA TRP A 38 -6.00 -7.26 1.95
C TRP A 38 -5.81 -8.06 0.66
N HIS A 39 -4.62 -8.61 0.43
CA HIS A 39 -4.34 -9.43 -0.75
C HIS A 39 -4.96 -10.84 -0.63
N ARG A 40 -5.21 -11.33 0.60
CA ARG A 40 -5.65 -12.71 0.85
C ARG A 40 -6.47 -12.90 2.12
N GLY A 41 -7.20 -14.02 2.16
CA GLY A 41 -7.93 -14.48 3.36
C GLY A 41 -9.19 -13.68 3.66
N TRP A 42 -9.83 -13.11 2.65
CA TRP A 42 -11.21 -12.64 2.72
C TRP A 42 -12.17 -13.82 2.54
N ASP A 43 -13.37 -13.71 3.11
CA ASP A 43 -14.49 -14.56 2.73
C ASP A 43 -15.11 -14.03 1.44
N TRP A 44 -15.23 -14.89 0.43
CA TRP A 44 -15.79 -14.58 -0.89
C TRP A 44 -17.09 -15.33 -1.18
N SER A 45 -17.65 -16.05 -0.20
CA SER A 45 -18.87 -16.85 -0.36
C SER A 45 -20.07 -16.04 -0.88
N SER A 46 -20.14 -14.74 -0.57
CA SER A 46 -21.17 -13.81 -1.06
C SER A 46 -20.84 -13.14 -2.40
N GLY A 47 -19.80 -13.57 -3.12
CA GLY A 47 -19.33 -12.96 -4.37
C GLY A 47 -18.61 -11.61 -4.21
N THR A 48 -18.50 -11.09 -3.00
CA THR A 48 -17.77 -9.86 -2.61
C THR A 48 -16.92 -10.16 -1.39
N ASN A 49 -15.82 -9.43 -1.18
CA ASN A 49 -14.96 -9.68 -0.03
C ASN A 49 -15.63 -9.26 1.28
N ARG A 50 -15.73 -10.20 2.22
CA ARG A 50 -16.23 -10.01 3.58
C ARG A 50 -15.20 -10.39 4.61
N CYS A 51 -15.30 -9.78 5.78
CA CYS A 51 -14.47 -10.16 6.92
C CYS A 51 -14.67 -11.65 7.22
N PRO A 52 -13.58 -12.45 7.31
CA PRO A 52 -13.70 -13.86 7.62
C PRO A 52 -14.22 -14.06 9.04
N GLN A 53 -14.76 -15.25 9.31
CA GLN A 53 -15.27 -15.61 10.64
C GLN A 53 -14.20 -15.36 11.73
N GLY A 54 -14.61 -14.70 12.81
CA GLY A 54 -13.71 -14.34 13.93
C GLY A 54 -12.89 -13.07 13.73
N ALA A 55 -12.87 -12.47 12.54
CA ALA A 55 -12.20 -11.18 12.31
C ALA A 55 -13.13 -10.02 12.67
N MET A 56 -12.85 -9.34 13.79
CA MET A 56 -13.60 -8.17 14.22
C MET A 56 -13.14 -6.90 13.50
N CYS A 57 -14.10 -6.05 13.11
CA CYS A 57 -13.80 -4.71 12.63
C CYS A 57 -13.21 -3.86 13.76
N GLN A 58 -12.04 -3.28 13.51
CA GLN A 58 -11.31 -2.41 14.42
C GLN A 58 -10.89 -1.14 13.69
N LYS A 59 -10.54 -0.09 14.44
CA LYS A 59 -9.97 1.11 13.83
C LYS A 59 -8.70 0.77 13.06
N PHE A 60 -8.52 1.40 11.92
CA PHE A 60 -7.35 1.25 11.05
C PHE A 60 -6.05 1.42 11.82
N ARG A 61 -5.96 2.42 12.70
CA ARG A 61 -4.81 2.64 13.59
C ARG A 61 -4.46 1.46 14.51
N TYR A 62 -5.42 0.59 14.84
CA TYR A 62 -5.17 -0.60 15.67
C TYR A 62 -4.69 -1.78 14.83
N VAL A 63 -5.23 -1.90 13.62
CA VAL A 63 -4.81 -2.95 12.67
C VAL A 63 -3.45 -2.62 12.06
N PHE A 64 -3.23 -1.34 11.73
CA PHE A 64 -2.01 -0.78 11.18
C PHE A 64 -1.44 0.26 12.16
N PRO A 65 -0.58 -0.15 13.11
CA PRO A 65 -0.12 0.73 14.19
C PRO A 65 0.82 1.86 13.72
N THR A 66 1.41 1.74 12.54
CA THR A 66 2.29 2.76 11.94
C THR A 66 2.01 2.91 10.45
N PRO A 67 2.41 4.04 9.82
CA PRO A 67 2.35 4.20 8.38
C PRO A 67 3.04 3.07 7.62
N ALA A 68 4.24 2.67 8.05
CA ALA A 68 4.96 1.55 7.45
C ALA A 68 4.16 0.24 7.54
N ALA A 69 3.50 -0.02 8.68
CA ALA A 69 2.67 -1.21 8.84
C ALA A 69 1.51 -1.24 7.81
N LEU A 70 0.90 -0.08 7.51
CA LEU A 70 -0.08 0.05 6.44
C LEU A 70 0.53 -0.22 5.07
N CYS A 71 1.47 0.62 4.64
CA CYS A 71 1.95 0.63 3.26
C CYS A 71 2.63 -0.69 2.86
N GLU A 72 3.35 -1.31 3.79
CA GLU A 72 4.03 -2.59 3.56
C GLU A 72 3.08 -3.78 3.75
N GLY A 73 2.15 -3.69 4.70
CA GLY A 73 1.30 -4.82 5.09
C GLY A 73 0.10 -5.06 4.19
N VAL A 74 -0.64 -3.99 3.88
CA VAL A 74 -1.98 -4.08 3.27
C VAL A 74 -1.97 -4.85 1.95
N TRP A 75 -0.94 -4.64 1.13
CA TRP A 75 -0.78 -5.31 -0.16
C TRP A 75 0.38 -6.32 -0.20
N SER A 76 0.70 -6.98 0.92
CA SER A 76 1.72 -8.04 0.98
C SER A 76 3.09 -7.61 0.43
N GLN A 77 3.64 -6.52 0.96
CA GLN A 77 4.95 -5.96 0.57
C GLN A 77 5.02 -5.46 -0.89
N SER A 78 3.87 -5.07 -1.47
CA SER A 78 3.90 -4.36 -2.77
C SER A 78 4.69 -3.07 -2.67
N TYR A 79 4.54 -2.34 -1.57
CA TYR A 79 5.28 -1.13 -1.26
C TYR A 79 6.24 -1.37 -0.10
N ARG A 80 7.29 -0.55 -0.05
CA ARG A 80 8.23 -0.43 1.05
C ARG A 80 8.25 1.02 1.50
N TYR A 81 8.05 1.27 2.79
CA TYR A 81 8.17 2.62 3.34
C TYR A 81 9.61 3.09 3.21
N THR A 82 9.81 4.36 2.84
CA THR A 82 11.14 4.97 2.75
C THR A 82 11.18 6.29 3.51
N PRO A 83 12.35 6.69 4.04
CA PRO A 83 12.52 8.02 4.63
C PRO A 83 12.68 9.11 3.55
N HIS A 84 12.73 8.74 2.27
CA HIS A 84 12.88 9.69 1.18
C HIS A 84 11.60 10.50 0.99
N ARG A 85 11.78 11.82 0.84
CA ARG A 85 10.68 12.75 0.65
C ARG A 85 10.26 12.81 -0.82
N ARG A 86 9.01 13.24 -1.06
CA ARG A 86 8.53 13.63 -2.40
C ARG A 86 9.53 14.59 -3.08
N GLY A 87 9.71 14.42 -4.39
CA GLY A 87 10.65 15.21 -5.19
C GLY A 87 12.12 14.83 -5.06
N SER A 88 12.51 13.93 -4.14
CA SER A 88 13.91 13.50 -3.98
C SER A 88 14.49 12.71 -5.15
N GLY A 89 13.65 12.22 -6.06
CA GLY A 89 14.04 11.29 -7.12
C GLY A 89 14.43 9.89 -6.63
N ARG A 90 14.23 9.58 -5.34
CA ARG A 90 14.62 8.30 -4.71
C ARG A 90 13.44 7.44 -4.23
N CYS A 91 12.22 7.92 -4.39
CA CYS A 91 11.00 7.23 -4.00
C CYS A 91 9.87 7.53 -4.98
N ILE A 92 8.96 6.59 -5.14
CA ILE A 92 7.76 6.68 -5.96
C ILE A 92 6.69 7.48 -5.22
N GLN A 93 6.11 8.44 -5.93
CA GLN A 93 4.98 9.25 -5.48
C GLN A 93 3.68 8.63 -6.03
N MET A 94 2.70 8.42 -5.15
CA MET A 94 1.36 7.98 -5.57
C MET A 94 0.52 9.16 -6.07
N TRP A 95 0.80 10.36 -5.54
CA TRP A 95 0.11 11.59 -5.91
C TRP A 95 1.11 12.63 -6.42
N PHE A 96 0.85 13.17 -7.61
CA PHE A 96 1.64 14.25 -8.22
C PHE A 96 0.79 15.03 -9.23
N ASP A 97 1.16 16.28 -9.47
CA ASP A 97 0.53 17.13 -10.48
C ASP A 97 1.07 16.79 -11.88
N PRO A 98 0.22 16.29 -12.81
CA PRO A 98 0.68 15.93 -14.15
C PRO A 98 1.18 17.13 -14.97
N ALA A 99 0.76 18.36 -14.65
CA ALA A 99 1.26 19.56 -15.34
C ALA A 99 2.76 19.81 -15.08
N GLN A 100 3.30 19.27 -13.98
CA GLN A 100 4.73 19.34 -13.63
C GLN A 100 5.52 18.11 -14.12
N GLY A 101 4.89 17.24 -14.90
CA GLY A 101 5.47 15.99 -15.39
C GLY A 101 5.40 14.85 -14.37
N ASN A 102 5.72 13.63 -14.83
CA ASN A 102 5.71 12.45 -13.97
C ASN A 102 7.05 12.28 -13.24
N PRO A 103 7.12 12.50 -11.91
CA PRO A 103 8.38 12.42 -11.16
C PRO A 103 8.92 10.98 -11.05
N ASN A 104 8.05 9.98 -11.22
CA ASN A 104 8.42 8.57 -11.07
C ASN A 104 9.28 8.04 -12.22
N VAL A 105 9.36 8.74 -13.36
CA VAL A 105 10.26 8.38 -14.46
C VAL A 105 11.72 8.44 -14.01
N ALA A 106 12.11 9.49 -13.30
CA ALA A 106 13.47 9.64 -12.78
C ALA A 106 13.78 8.58 -11.71
N VAL A 107 12.81 8.27 -10.87
CA VAL A 107 12.92 7.24 -9.82
C VAL A 107 13.11 5.86 -10.44
N ALA A 108 12.29 5.51 -11.43
CA ALA A 108 12.40 4.23 -12.13
C ALA A 108 13.78 4.08 -12.79
N ARG A 109 14.29 5.13 -13.43
CA ARG A 109 15.65 5.14 -14.00
C ARG A 109 16.76 5.00 -12.96
N TYR A 110 16.56 5.50 -11.75
CA TYR A 110 17.53 5.38 -10.67
C TYR A 110 17.64 3.94 -10.13
N TYR A 111 16.56 3.16 -10.16
CA TYR A 111 16.50 1.78 -9.64
C TYR A 111 16.56 0.69 -10.73
N ALA A 112 16.58 1.05 -12.01
CA ALA A 112 16.70 0.13 -13.14
C ALA A 112 18.14 -0.37 -13.30
#